data_AF-A0A5S3UD42-F1
#
_entry.id   AF-A0A5S3UD42-F1
#
_cell.length_a   1.000
_cell.length_b   1.000
_cell.length_c   1.000
_cell.angle_alpha   90.00
_cell.angle_beta   90.00
_cell.angle_gamma   90.00
#
_symmetry.space_group_name_H-M   'P 1'
#
loop_
_entity.id
_entity.type
_entity.pdbx_description
1 polymer ?
#
loop_
_entity_poly.entity_id
_entity_poly.type
_entity_poly.pdbx_seq_one_letter_code
_entity_poly.pdbx_strand_id
1 'polypeptide(L)'
;MDVTNKCVRSNYNVHARAYLNKEHNTICVDSNISYRLYPTKDGYSDIKVGFLASEILSTCNQIVVNTPHGDREVFETLEFKEVEIDVGKARIATIDLSKHAKKCSHLDISLDMTESGSDHWIMLSFGAMMPTDGFKHSLRCDDGLKVNSFHTFIHGAQFYTDKPSDTEMITSCNEWINEGTGLSILVSLPHEMANKPIKQD
;
A
#
# COMPACT_ATOMS: atom_id res chain seq x y z
N MET A 1 -0.05 -10.81 -23.30
CA MET A 1 -0.17 -9.43 -22.77
C MET A 1 0.97 -8.63 -23.39
N ASP A 2 0.69 -7.54 -24.09
CA ASP A 2 1.74 -6.71 -24.70
C ASP A 2 2.30 -5.76 -23.64
N VAL A 3 3.42 -6.15 -23.05
CA VAL A 3 4.06 -5.45 -21.91
C VAL A 3 4.60 -4.07 -22.31
N THR A 4 4.65 -3.75 -23.61
CA THR A 4 5.19 -2.46 -24.10
C THR A 4 4.29 -1.24 -23.86
N ASN A 5 2.99 -1.47 -23.59
CA ASN A 5 2.00 -0.39 -23.49
C ASN A 5 1.61 -0.03 -22.05
N LYS A 6 2.16 -0.71 -21.03
CA LYS A 6 1.91 -0.41 -19.61
C LYS A 6 3.20 -0.39 -18.82
N CYS A 7 3.30 0.52 -17.84
CA CYS A 7 4.42 0.52 -16.92
C CYS A 7 4.44 -0.80 -16.14
N VAL A 8 5.63 -1.23 -15.76
CA VAL A 8 5.84 -2.47 -14.98
C VAL A 8 6.48 -2.11 -13.65
N ARG A 9 6.01 -2.74 -12.57
CA ARG A 9 6.66 -2.66 -11.26
C ARG A 9 7.51 -3.90 -11.02
N SER A 10 8.66 -3.74 -10.40
CA SER A 10 9.47 -4.85 -9.89
C SER A 10 9.95 -4.58 -8.47
N ASN A 11 10.31 -5.63 -7.74
CA ASN A 11 10.77 -5.53 -6.35
C ASN A 11 9.78 -4.74 -5.49
N TYR A 12 8.49 -5.08 -5.60
CA TYR A 12 7.43 -4.41 -4.88
C TYR A 12 7.40 -4.87 -3.42
N ASN A 13 7.94 -4.05 -2.53
CA ASN A 13 8.07 -4.33 -1.11
C ASN A 13 7.11 -3.46 -0.31
N VAL A 14 6.40 -4.07 0.63
CA VAL A 14 5.55 -3.39 1.61
C VAL A 14 5.96 -3.83 3.01
N HIS A 15 6.31 -2.86 3.83
CA HIS A 15 6.56 -3.03 5.26
C HIS A 15 5.47 -2.30 6.03
N ALA A 16 4.56 -3.06 6.62
CA ALA A 16 3.38 -2.56 7.30
C ALA A 16 3.44 -2.81 8.81
N ARG A 17 2.98 -1.83 9.59
CA ARG A 17 2.84 -1.91 11.04
C ARG A 17 1.43 -1.47 11.43
N ALA A 18 0.64 -2.39 11.95
CA ALA A 18 -0.68 -2.10 12.50
C ALA A 18 -0.59 -1.80 14.00
N TYR A 19 -1.28 -0.75 14.46
CA TYR A 19 -1.29 -0.32 15.86
C TYR A 19 -2.62 0.36 16.23
N LEU A 20 -2.89 0.50 17.53
CA LEU A 20 -4.08 1.21 18.01
C LEU A 20 -3.73 2.69 18.20
N ASN A 21 -4.34 3.57 17.41
CA ASN A 21 -4.27 5.00 17.65
C ASN A 21 -5.16 5.35 18.85
N LYS A 22 -4.54 5.59 20.01
CA LYS A 22 -5.25 5.88 21.27
C LYS A 22 -5.97 7.21 21.30
N GLU A 23 -5.53 8.18 20.49
CA GLU A 23 -6.17 9.51 20.43
C GLU A 23 -7.54 9.42 19.74
N HIS A 24 -7.61 8.65 18.65
CA HIS A 24 -8.84 8.47 17.88
C HIS A 24 -9.58 7.16 18.16
N ASN A 25 -9.00 6.29 18.99
CA ASN A 25 -9.50 4.95 19.30
C ASN A 25 -9.81 4.11 18.04
N THR A 26 -8.93 4.19 17.05
CA THR A 26 -9.04 3.48 15.76
C THR A 26 -7.76 2.72 15.47
N ILE A 27 -7.86 1.66 14.66
CA ILE A 27 -6.67 0.96 14.18
C ILE A 27 -6.06 1.74 13.01
N CYS A 28 -4.75 1.95 13.08
CA CYS A 28 -3.97 2.55 12.01
C CYS A 28 -2.93 1.56 11.51
N VAL A 29 -2.53 1.72 10.26
CA VAL A 29 -1.47 0.95 9.62
C VAL A 29 -0.50 1.91 8.95
N ASP A 30 0.72 1.93 9.43
CA ASP A 30 1.82 2.61 8.75
C ASP A 30 2.46 1.64 7.76
N SER A 31 2.61 2.08 6.52
CA SER A 31 3.16 1.30 5.42
C SER A 31 4.30 2.08 4.75
N ASN A 32 5.49 1.47 4.73
CA ASN A 32 6.57 1.87 3.83
C ASN A 32 6.52 0.97 2.60
N ILE A 33 6.23 1.57 1.45
CA ILE A 33 6.09 0.88 0.17
C ILE A 33 7.26 1.30 -0.71
N SER A 34 7.96 0.33 -1.32
CA SER A 34 9.00 0.63 -2.30
C SER A 34 8.89 -0.29 -3.51
N TYR A 35 9.21 0.24 -4.69
CA TYR A 35 9.25 -0.53 -5.91
C TYR A 35 10.08 0.17 -6.98
N ARG A 36 10.56 -0.60 -7.93
CA ARG A 36 11.15 -0.09 -9.17
C ARG A 36 10.09 -0.03 -10.26
N LEU A 37 9.97 1.12 -10.90
CA LEU A 37 9.03 1.39 -11.99
C LEU A 37 9.78 1.43 -13.33
N TYR A 38 9.30 0.68 -14.31
CA TYR A 38 9.79 0.71 -15.69
C TYR A 38 8.77 1.44 -16.60
N PRO A 39 9.25 2.26 -17.54
CA PRO A 39 8.40 3.04 -18.41
C PRO A 39 7.82 2.20 -19.56
N THR A 40 6.82 2.76 -20.22
CA THR A 40 6.37 2.32 -21.55
C THR A 40 7.18 3.02 -22.65
N LYS A 41 6.87 2.71 -23.92
CA LYS A 41 7.35 3.51 -25.06
C LYS A 41 6.95 5.00 -24.98
N ASP A 42 5.85 5.31 -24.31
CA ASP A 42 5.29 6.66 -24.16
C ASP A 42 5.75 7.34 -22.87
N GLY A 43 6.51 6.64 -22.02
CA GLY A 43 7.05 7.14 -20.76
C GLY A 43 6.44 6.49 -19.51
N TYR A 44 6.62 7.16 -18.38
CA TYR A 44 6.10 6.74 -17.07
C TYR A 44 4.65 7.18 -16.88
N SER A 45 3.86 6.33 -16.24
CA SER A 45 2.57 6.72 -15.69
C SER A 45 2.77 7.50 -14.39
N ASP A 46 1.92 8.49 -14.14
CA ASP A 46 1.96 9.27 -12.89
C ASP A 46 1.78 8.39 -11.65
N ILE A 47 2.36 8.83 -10.54
CA ILE A 47 2.07 8.24 -9.23
C ILE A 47 0.79 8.88 -8.72
N LYS A 48 -0.21 8.06 -8.42
CA LYS A 48 -1.47 8.49 -7.81
C LYS A 48 -1.58 7.88 -6.44
N VAL A 49 -1.83 8.72 -5.45
CA VAL A 49 -2.10 8.30 -4.07
C VAL A 49 -3.40 8.95 -3.64
N GLY A 50 -4.29 8.19 -3.03
CA GLY A 50 -5.56 8.73 -2.60
C GLY A 50 -6.26 7.86 -1.58
N PHE A 51 -7.25 8.45 -0.96
CA PHE A 51 -8.05 7.87 0.12
C PHE A 51 -9.51 8.28 -0.10
N LEU A 52 -10.46 7.57 0.49
CA LEU A 52 -11.83 8.05 0.52
C LEU A 52 -11.89 9.39 1.27
N ALA A 53 -12.79 10.29 0.86
CA ALA A 53 -12.93 11.60 1.50
C ALA A 53 -13.32 11.48 2.99
N SER A 54 -13.98 10.37 3.37
CA SER A 54 -14.32 10.04 4.75
C SER A 54 -13.12 9.60 5.60
N GLU A 55 -12.03 9.12 4.99
CA GLU A 55 -10.85 8.59 5.68
C GLU A 55 -9.89 9.73 6.07
N ILE A 56 -10.37 10.67 6.88
CA ILE A 56 -9.65 11.93 7.17
C ILE A 56 -8.31 11.74 7.89
N LEU A 57 -8.11 10.62 8.60
CA LEU A 57 -6.89 10.31 9.34
C LEU A 57 -5.83 9.61 8.47
N SER A 58 -6.21 9.11 7.29
CA SER A 58 -5.26 8.47 6.38
C SER A 58 -4.40 9.52 5.70
N THR A 59 -3.15 9.21 5.38
CA THR A 59 -2.24 10.19 4.79
C THR A 59 -1.12 9.50 4.03
N CYS A 60 -0.52 10.24 3.10
CA CYS A 60 0.78 9.89 2.54
C CYS A 60 1.74 11.01 2.92
N ASN A 61 2.69 10.67 3.78
CA ASN A 61 3.59 11.63 4.41
C ASN A 61 4.74 12.01 3.48
N GLN A 62 5.17 11.06 2.64
CA GLN A 62 6.29 11.27 1.74
C GLN A 62 6.19 10.36 0.52
N ILE A 63 6.54 10.91 -0.64
CA ILE A 63 6.88 10.14 -1.84
C ILE A 63 8.32 10.51 -2.23
N VAL A 64 9.15 9.50 -2.48
CA VAL A 64 10.53 9.67 -2.95
C VAL A 64 10.66 9.03 -4.32
N VAL A 65 11.26 9.77 -5.26
CA VAL A 65 11.60 9.29 -6.60
C VAL A 65 13.11 9.38 -6.76
N ASN A 66 13.76 8.23 -6.93
CA ASN A 66 15.19 8.17 -7.22
C ASN A 66 15.42 7.76 -8.68
N THR A 67 16.35 8.44 -9.35
CA THR A 67 16.79 8.07 -10.69
C THR A 67 17.98 7.11 -10.62
N PRO A 68 18.21 6.28 -11.66
CA PRO A 68 19.38 5.40 -11.71
C PRO A 68 20.72 6.14 -11.75
N HIS A 69 20.70 7.45 -11.99
CA HIS A 69 21.90 8.30 -12.03
C HIS A 69 22.19 8.97 -10.69
N GLY A 70 21.38 8.70 -9.65
CA GLY A 70 21.58 9.20 -8.30
C GLY A 70 20.84 10.49 -7.95
N ASP A 71 19.99 11.01 -8.86
CA ASP A 71 19.12 12.14 -8.51
C ASP A 71 18.00 11.67 -7.59
N ARG A 72 17.70 12.48 -6.58
CA ARG A 72 16.64 12.22 -5.60
C ARG A 72 15.67 13.38 -5.55
N GLU A 73 14.39 13.08 -5.71
CA GLU A 73 13.30 14.02 -5.52
C GLU A 73 12.38 13.54 -4.41
N VAL A 74 11.93 14.49 -3.58
CA VAL A 74 11.13 14.21 -2.39
C VAL A 74 9.90 15.10 -2.42
N PHE A 75 8.74 14.49 -2.24
CA PHE A 75 7.44 15.16 -2.15
C PHE A 75 6.88 14.93 -0.74
N GLU A 76 7.01 15.93 0.13
CA GLU A 76 6.50 15.89 1.52
C GLU A 76 5.15 16.61 1.65
N THR A 77 4.87 17.55 0.74
CA THR A 77 3.58 18.24 0.66
C THR A 77 2.85 17.79 -0.58
N LEU A 78 1.78 17.01 -0.38
CA LEU A 78 0.93 16.51 -1.45
C LEU A 78 -0.36 17.35 -1.55
N GLU A 79 -0.65 17.85 -2.75
CA GLU A 79 -1.91 18.54 -3.03
C GLU A 79 -2.98 17.51 -3.39
N PHE A 80 -3.85 17.20 -2.42
CA PHE A 80 -4.99 16.30 -2.65
C PHE A 80 -6.18 17.06 -3.24
N LYS A 81 -6.74 16.53 -4.33
CA LYS A 81 -7.96 17.05 -4.97
C LYS A 81 -9.10 16.07 -4.81
N GLU A 82 -10.29 16.57 -4.47
CA GLU A 82 -11.48 15.74 -4.43
C GLU A 82 -11.93 15.35 -5.84
N VAL A 83 -12.28 14.07 -6.00
CA VAL A 83 -12.83 13.50 -7.22
C VAL A 83 -14.01 12.58 -6.87
N GLU A 84 -15.02 12.56 -7.74
CA GLU A 84 -16.11 11.58 -7.67
C GLU A 84 -15.64 10.24 -8.24
N ILE A 85 -15.95 9.16 -7.52
CA ILE A 85 -15.72 7.76 -7.89
C ILE A 85 -16.98 6.94 -7.62
N ASP A 86 -17.07 5.72 -8.15
CA ASP A 86 -18.28 4.89 -8.04
C ASP A 86 -18.76 4.65 -6.59
N VAL A 87 -17.83 4.66 -5.64
CA VAL A 87 -18.08 4.43 -4.20
C VAL A 87 -18.20 5.72 -3.39
N GLY A 88 -18.29 6.89 -4.03
CA GLY A 88 -18.45 8.19 -3.40
C GLY A 88 -17.35 9.18 -3.77
N LYS A 89 -16.82 9.91 -2.79
CA LYS A 89 -15.75 10.89 -3.02
C LYS A 89 -14.41 10.36 -2.54
N ALA A 90 -13.36 10.62 -3.31
CA ALA A 90 -11.98 10.37 -2.92
C ALA A 90 -11.14 11.64 -3.02
N ARG A 91 -10.08 11.71 -2.23
CA ARG A 91 -9.06 12.76 -2.31
C ARG A 91 -7.80 12.14 -2.91
N ILE A 92 -7.32 12.69 -4.02
CA ILE A 92 -6.20 12.12 -4.79
C ILE A 92 -5.13 13.17 -5.01
N ALA A 93 -3.88 12.81 -4.69
CA ALA A 93 -2.68 13.53 -5.10
C ALA A 93 -2.05 12.81 -6.31
N THR A 94 -1.51 13.59 -7.25
CA THR A 94 -0.87 13.06 -8.47
C THR A 94 0.52 13.67 -8.61
N ILE A 95 1.53 12.83 -8.80
CA ILE A 95 2.91 13.25 -9.08
C ILE A 95 3.23 12.93 -10.54
N ASP A 96 3.49 13.98 -11.31
CA ASP A 96 3.88 13.91 -12.72
C ASP A 96 5.31 13.37 -12.87
N LEU A 97 5.45 12.24 -13.58
CA LEU A 97 6.73 11.60 -13.86
C LEU A 97 7.25 11.84 -15.29
N SER A 98 6.53 12.62 -16.11
CA SER A 98 6.82 12.85 -17.53
C SER A 98 8.23 13.39 -17.78
N LYS A 99 8.77 14.20 -16.86
CA LYS A 99 10.14 14.74 -16.94
C LYS A 99 11.23 13.67 -16.96
N HIS A 100 10.94 12.44 -16.51
CA HIS A 100 11.87 11.32 -16.48
C HIS A 100 11.76 10.40 -17.72
N ALA A 101 10.66 10.49 -18.49
CA ALA A 101 10.24 9.54 -19.52
C ALA A 101 11.28 9.22 -20.60
N LYS A 102 12.24 10.10 -20.86
CA LYS A 102 13.27 9.94 -21.91
C LYS A 102 14.70 9.80 -21.39
N LYS A 103 14.90 9.88 -20.07
CA LYS A 103 16.23 9.96 -19.46
C LYS A 103 16.59 8.73 -18.64
N CYS A 104 15.58 8.05 -18.09
CA CYS A 104 15.80 6.99 -17.11
C CYS A 104 15.19 5.68 -17.62
N SER A 105 15.94 4.58 -17.51
CA SER A 105 15.44 3.24 -17.85
C SER A 105 14.46 2.69 -16.81
N HIS A 106 14.54 3.18 -15.58
CA HIS A 106 13.62 2.92 -14.48
C HIS A 106 13.66 4.07 -13.49
N LEU A 107 12.74 4.06 -12.53
CA LEU A 107 12.74 4.91 -11.34
C LEU A 107 12.58 4.02 -10.10
N ASP A 108 13.27 4.33 -9.02
CA ASP A 108 13.09 3.66 -7.73
C ASP A 108 12.20 4.55 -6.85
N ILE A 109 11.00 4.06 -6.55
CA ILE A 109 9.94 4.80 -5.87
C ILE A 109 9.82 4.31 -4.43
N SER A 110 9.59 5.24 -3.50
CA SER A 110 9.22 4.92 -2.12
C SER A 110 8.07 5.79 -1.64
N LEU A 111 7.16 5.24 -0.86
CA LEU A 111 6.00 5.92 -0.29
C LEU A 111 5.89 5.58 1.19
N ASP A 112 5.65 6.61 2.00
CA ASP A 112 5.29 6.47 3.41
C ASP A 112 3.81 6.82 3.57
N MET A 113 3.01 5.84 3.96
CA MET A 113 1.57 5.96 4.06
C MET A 113 1.08 5.55 5.45
N THR A 114 0.02 6.20 5.91
CA THR A 114 -0.76 5.79 7.08
C THR A 114 -2.20 5.59 6.64
N GLU A 115 -2.75 4.41 6.85
CA GLU A 115 -4.15 4.09 6.60
C GLU A 115 -4.88 3.92 7.94
N SER A 116 -6.08 4.48 8.05
CA SER A 116 -6.89 4.45 9.27
C SER A 116 -8.17 3.66 9.04
N GLY A 117 -8.40 2.64 9.87
CA GLY A 117 -9.68 1.93 9.92
C GLY A 117 -10.80 2.82 10.47
N SER A 118 -12.04 2.39 10.25
CA SER A 118 -13.23 3.11 10.72
C SER A 118 -13.65 2.72 12.15
N ASP A 119 -13.07 1.68 12.73
CA ASP A 119 -13.44 1.11 14.04
C ASP A 119 -12.27 0.27 14.61
N HIS A 120 -12.55 -0.71 15.45
CA HIS A 120 -11.66 -1.69 16.06
C HIS A 120 -11.08 -2.74 15.09
N TRP A 121 -11.21 -2.55 13.77
CA TRP A 121 -10.66 -3.40 12.72
C TRP A 121 -10.27 -2.59 11.47
N ILE A 122 -9.36 -3.14 10.68
CA ILE A 122 -8.98 -2.61 9.36
C ILE A 122 -8.77 -3.77 8.38
N MET A 123 -9.21 -3.58 7.14
CA MET A 123 -8.95 -4.49 6.03
C MET A 123 -7.90 -3.88 5.11
N LEU A 124 -6.68 -4.41 5.16
CA LEU A 124 -5.62 -4.04 4.24
C LEU A 124 -5.80 -4.82 2.94
N SER A 125 -5.79 -4.14 1.79
CA SER A 125 -5.92 -4.81 0.50
C SER A 125 -4.88 -4.30 -0.49
N PHE A 126 -4.05 -5.21 -0.99
CA PHE A 126 -3.20 -4.98 -2.14
C PHE A 126 -3.88 -5.58 -3.37
N GLY A 127 -4.08 -4.75 -4.40
CA GLY A 127 -4.47 -5.19 -5.74
C GLY A 127 -3.47 -4.68 -6.77
N ALA A 128 -2.95 -5.58 -7.61
CA ALA A 128 -2.10 -5.15 -8.71
C ALA A 128 -2.93 -4.44 -9.77
N MET A 129 -2.68 -3.14 -9.96
CA MET A 129 -3.29 -2.32 -11.02
C MET A 129 -2.40 -2.19 -12.25
N MET A 130 -1.17 -2.68 -12.16
CA MET A 130 -0.23 -2.81 -13.26
C MET A 130 0.60 -4.08 -13.06
N PRO A 131 1.16 -4.67 -14.15
CA PRO A 131 1.99 -5.85 -14.03
C PRO A 131 3.11 -5.64 -13.02
N THR A 132 3.25 -6.60 -12.10
CA THR A 132 4.16 -6.48 -10.95
C THR A 132 4.97 -7.76 -10.82
N ASP A 133 6.28 -7.62 -10.63
CA ASP A 133 7.22 -8.71 -10.40
C ASP A 133 7.89 -8.57 -9.02
N GLY A 134 8.21 -9.70 -8.38
CA GLY A 134 8.88 -9.74 -7.08
C GLY A 134 8.13 -8.99 -5.98
N PHE A 135 6.96 -9.49 -5.58
CA PHE A 135 6.15 -8.91 -4.51
C PHE A 135 6.52 -9.48 -3.16
N LYS A 136 6.65 -8.61 -2.15
CA LYS A 136 6.79 -8.99 -0.76
C LYS A 136 6.04 -8.01 0.14
N HIS A 137 5.21 -8.55 1.01
CA HIS A 137 4.49 -7.82 2.03
C HIS A 137 4.85 -8.41 3.39
N SER A 138 5.21 -7.56 4.33
CA SER A 138 5.44 -7.93 5.72
C SER A 138 4.57 -7.06 6.61
N LEU A 139 3.86 -7.69 7.54
CA LEU A 139 2.98 -7.03 8.48
C LEU A 139 3.34 -7.46 9.89
N ARG A 140 3.44 -6.46 10.77
CA ARG A 140 3.51 -6.63 12.21
C ARG A 140 2.34 -5.92 12.87
N CYS A 141 1.72 -6.57 13.85
CA CYS A 141 0.65 -6.04 14.67
C CYS A 141 1.18 -5.76 16.09
N ASP A 142 0.96 -4.53 16.58
CA ASP A 142 1.26 -4.11 17.94
C ASP A 142 -0.03 -3.92 18.76
N ASP A 143 0.09 -3.48 20.02
CA ASP A 143 -1.04 -3.13 20.91
C ASP A 143 -2.10 -4.23 21.11
N GLY A 144 -1.67 -5.49 21.02
CA GLY A 144 -2.55 -6.65 21.15
C GLY A 144 -3.39 -6.95 19.90
N LEU A 145 -3.19 -6.22 18.81
CA LEU A 145 -3.80 -6.51 17.51
C LEU A 145 -3.31 -7.84 16.95
N LYS A 146 -4.17 -8.48 16.16
CA LYS A 146 -3.89 -9.74 15.50
C LYS A 146 -4.33 -9.73 14.05
N VAL A 147 -3.64 -10.51 13.23
CA VAL A 147 -4.12 -10.89 11.90
C VAL A 147 -5.15 -12.00 12.08
N ASN A 148 -6.42 -11.66 11.92
CA ASN A 148 -7.54 -12.59 12.11
C ASN A 148 -7.80 -13.46 10.89
N SER A 149 -7.64 -12.90 9.70
CA SER A 149 -7.90 -13.59 8.44
C SER A 149 -7.11 -12.94 7.31
N PHE A 150 -6.85 -13.70 6.27
CA PHE A 150 -6.29 -13.20 5.03
C PHE A 150 -6.77 -14.03 3.84
N HIS A 151 -6.73 -13.43 2.65
CA HIS A 151 -7.10 -14.09 1.42
C HIS A 151 -6.26 -13.56 0.26
N THR A 152 -5.86 -14.44 -0.66
CA THR A 152 -5.13 -14.07 -1.88
C THR A 152 -6.05 -14.28 -3.08
N PHE A 153 -6.26 -13.23 -3.87
CA PHE A 153 -7.03 -13.31 -5.12
C PHE A 153 -6.06 -13.58 -6.24
N ILE A 154 -6.12 -14.78 -6.83
CA ILE A 154 -5.08 -15.27 -7.73
C ILE A 154 -5.59 -15.28 -9.18
N HIS A 155 -4.87 -14.59 -10.07
CA HIS A 155 -4.98 -14.76 -11.51
C HIS A 155 -3.63 -15.18 -12.11
N GLY A 156 -3.28 -16.45 -11.91
CA GLY A 156 -2.12 -17.10 -12.53
C GLY A 156 -0.79 -17.00 -11.78
N ALA A 157 -0.75 -16.41 -10.58
CA ALA A 157 0.46 -16.31 -9.74
C ALA A 157 0.22 -16.86 -8.33
N GLN A 158 1.10 -17.72 -7.83
CA GLN A 158 0.97 -18.33 -6.51
C GLN A 158 1.66 -17.47 -5.43
N PHE A 159 0.89 -17.06 -4.43
CA PHE A 159 1.43 -16.41 -3.23
C PHE A 159 1.87 -17.43 -2.19
N TYR A 160 2.98 -17.12 -1.54
CA TYR A 160 3.52 -17.84 -0.40
C TYR A 160 3.34 -16.97 0.84
N THR A 161 2.50 -17.43 1.75
CA THR A 161 2.22 -16.74 3.01
C THR A 161 2.79 -17.54 4.17
N ASP A 162 3.67 -16.90 4.95
CA ASP A 162 4.13 -17.37 6.24
C ASP A 162 3.48 -16.53 7.36
N LYS A 163 3.02 -17.20 8.40
CA LYS A 163 2.39 -16.60 9.57
C LYS A 163 3.08 -17.14 10.81
N PRO A 164 4.25 -16.58 11.19
CA PRO A 164 5.03 -17.09 12.33
C PRO A 164 4.29 -16.91 13.66
N SER A 165 3.36 -15.95 13.75
CA SER A 165 2.51 -15.74 14.93
C SER A 165 1.19 -15.07 14.57
N ASP A 166 0.30 -14.90 15.55
CA ASP A 166 -0.92 -14.12 15.39
C ASP A 166 -0.65 -12.65 15.02
N THR A 167 0.51 -12.12 15.37
CA THR A 167 0.88 -10.70 15.23
C THR A 167 1.83 -10.44 14.07
N GLU A 168 2.31 -11.46 13.36
CA GLU A 168 3.26 -11.31 12.26
C GLU A 168 2.81 -12.14 11.05
N MET A 169 2.97 -11.56 9.87
CA MET A 169 2.61 -12.20 8.60
C MET A 169 3.52 -11.70 7.49
N ILE A 170 4.06 -12.61 6.69
CA ILE A 170 4.85 -12.30 5.51
C ILE A 170 4.22 -13.01 4.32
N THR A 171 3.88 -12.24 3.29
CA THR A 171 3.36 -12.77 2.04
C THR A 171 4.31 -12.40 0.92
N SER A 172 4.67 -13.33 0.06
CA SER A 172 5.53 -13.07 -1.09
C SER A 172 5.01 -13.76 -2.35
N CYS A 173 5.33 -13.21 -3.50
CA CYS A 173 5.10 -13.82 -4.80
C CYS A 173 6.31 -13.52 -5.69
N ASN A 174 6.99 -14.59 -6.08
CA ASN A 174 8.17 -14.53 -6.95
C ASN A 174 7.81 -14.78 -8.43
N GLU A 175 6.51 -14.83 -8.73
CA GLU A 175 5.97 -15.01 -10.07
C GLU A 175 5.42 -13.69 -10.59
N TRP A 176 5.18 -13.64 -11.90
CA TRP A 176 4.59 -12.48 -12.55
C TRP A 176 3.14 -12.26 -12.10
N ILE A 177 2.88 -11.14 -11.43
CA ILE A 177 1.54 -10.75 -10.95
C ILE A 177 0.83 -9.97 -12.03
N ASN A 178 -0.24 -10.55 -12.56
CA ASN A 178 -1.16 -9.87 -13.47
C ASN A 178 -2.09 -8.92 -12.72
N GLU A 179 -2.64 -7.96 -13.45
CA GLU A 179 -3.65 -7.05 -12.91
C GLU A 179 -4.85 -7.81 -12.34
N GLY A 180 -5.41 -7.31 -11.23
CA GLY A 180 -6.50 -7.95 -10.50
C GLY A 180 -6.06 -9.07 -9.54
N THR A 181 -4.79 -9.46 -9.56
CA THR A 181 -4.22 -10.35 -8.55
C THR A 181 -3.85 -9.56 -7.28
N GLY A 182 -4.07 -10.13 -6.09
CA GLY A 182 -3.92 -9.38 -4.86
C GLY A 182 -3.97 -10.18 -3.56
N LEU A 183 -3.98 -9.44 -2.46
CA LEU A 183 -3.99 -9.93 -1.08
C LEU A 183 -4.88 -9.01 -0.23
N SER A 184 -5.78 -9.60 0.56
CA SER A 184 -6.50 -8.90 1.63
C SER A 184 -6.13 -9.49 2.99
N ILE A 185 -5.99 -8.64 4.00
CA ILE A 185 -5.64 -9.00 5.38
C ILE A 185 -6.55 -8.24 6.34
N LEU A 186 -7.23 -8.97 7.21
CA LEU A 186 -8.03 -8.40 8.29
C LEU A 186 -7.20 -8.34 9.57
N VAL A 187 -7.03 -7.14 10.11
CA VAL A 187 -6.41 -6.88 11.40
C VAL A 187 -7.43 -6.31 12.36
N SER A 188 -7.50 -6.83 13.58
CA SER A 188 -8.37 -6.27 14.63
C SER A 188 -7.85 -6.58 16.03
N LEU A 189 -8.48 -5.97 17.03
CA LEU A 189 -8.38 -6.47 18.40
C LEU A 189 -9.00 -7.88 18.51
N PRO A 190 -8.51 -8.75 19.40
CA PRO A 190 -9.14 -10.04 19.67
C PRO A 190 -10.58 -9.83 20.14
N HIS A 191 -11.52 -10.65 19.68
CA HIS A 191 -12.93 -10.56 20.07
C HIS A 191 -13.14 -10.60 21.60
N GLU A 192 -12.22 -11.18 22.37
CA GLU A 192 -12.27 -11.21 23.84
C GLU A 192 -11.97 -9.85 24.50
N MET A 193 -11.25 -8.94 23.81
CA MET A 193 -10.88 -7.61 24.33
C MET A 193 -11.87 -6.52 23.95
N ALA A 194 -12.57 -6.66 22.82
CA ALA A 194 -13.54 -5.66 22.33
C ALA A 194 -14.71 -5.40 23.31
N ASN A 195 -15.00 -6.36 24.20
CA ASN A 195 -16.11 -6.28 25.16
C ASN A 195 -15.71 -5.77 26.56
N LYS A 196 -14.47 -5.36 26.79
CA LYS A 196 -14.09 -4.73 28.07
C LYS A 196 -14.15 -3.22 27.90
N PRO A 197 -14.98 -2.49 28.66
CA PRO A 197 -14.92 -1.04 28.67
C PRO A 197 -13.50 -0.64 29.08
N ILE A 198 -12.84 0.15 28.23
CA ILE A 198 -11.53 0.72 28.52
C ILE A 198 -11.74 1.61 29.74
N LYS A 199 -11.25 1.16 30.90
CA LYS A 199 -11.26 1.99 32.10
C LYS A 199 -10.33 3.17 31.85
N GLN A 200 -10.89 4.38 31.90
CA GLN A 200 -10.12 5.60 32.07
C GLN A 200 -9.65 5.60 33.53
N ASP A 201 -8.34 5.49 33.73
CA ASP A 201 -7.68 5.81 35.01
C ASP A 201 -7.29 7.30 35.01
#